data_AF-A0A177CSH8-F1
#
_entry.id   AF-A0A177CSH8-F1
#
_cell.length_a   1.000
_cell.length_b   1.000
_cell.length_c   1.000
_cell.angle_alpha   90.00
_cell.angle_beta   90.00
_cell.angle_gamma   90.00
#
_symmetry.space_group_name_H-M   'P 1'
#
loop_
_entity.id
_entity.type
_entity.pdbx_description
1 polymer ?
#
loop_
_entity_poly.entity_id
_entity_poly.type
_entity_poly.pdbx_seq_one_letter_code
_entity_poly.pdbx_strand_id
1 'polypeptide(L)'
;MHATDAGECTLMVGSSFPDIYQRALPVLESMGRYIFHMGPLGSGHAMKTINNYVIASGLCALYESLVAGKKWGLEPQTIVDVLNVGTAVNFCSLDTVRRDMLTREFRSGFALALLVNDLGITQEFMREVGFETELPGVLRGHLRDALGVVEKCADHTEAIRGWERRVGLELKRTVRVDRIREEDFRHRLEGLNRIT
;
A
#
# COMPACT_ATOMS: atom_id res chain seq x y z
N MET A 1 9.73 10.85 1.83
CA MET A 1 8.33 11.08 2.23
C MET A 1 7.78 12.19 1.31
N HIS A 2 7.54 11.87 0.04
CA HIS A 2 7.39 12.90 -1.02
C HIS A 2 6.15 13.80 -0.89
N ALA A 3 5.10 13.32 -0.22
CA ALA A 3 3.87 14.12 -0.03
C ALA A 3 4.01 15.18 1.08
N THR A 4 4.84 14.94 2.11
CA THR A 4 4.97 15.86 3.26
C THR A 4 5.70 17.14 2.87
N ASP A 5 6.75 17.02 2.06
CA ASP A 5 7.51 18.18 1.57
C ASP A 5 6.72 19.04 0.57
N ALA A 6 5.64 18.49 0.00
CA ALA A 6 4.75 19.15 -0.97
C ALA A 6 3.41 19.60 -0.37
N GLY A 7 3.14 19.33 0.92
CA GLY A 7 1.84 19.64 1.54
C GLY A 7 0.68 18.78 1.03
N GLU A 8 0.98 17.61 0.45
CA GLU A 8 0.00 16.75 -0.23
C GLU A 8 -0.41 15.52 0.60
N CYS A 9 -0.10 15.50 1.90
CA CYS A 9 -0.45 14.36 2.74
C CYS A 9 -1.97 14.15 2.87
N THR A 10 -2.36 12.88 2.98
CA THR A 10 -3.67 12.51 3.49
C THR A 10 -3.57 12.27 4.99
N LEU A 11 -4.31 13.04 5.78
CA LEU A 11 -4.29 13.01 7.25
C LEU A 11 -5.57 12.34 7.78
N MET A 12 -5.37 11.38 8.69
CA MET A 12 -6.43 10.64 9.39
C MET A 12 -6.38 11.03 10.86
N VAL A 13 -7.24 11.96 11.28
CA VAL A 13 -7.12 12.65 12.58
C VAL A 13 -8.17 12.12 13.56
N GLY A 14 -7.73 11.51 14.65
CA GLY A 14 -8.60 11.15 15.77
C GLY A 14 -8.67 12.26 16.81
N SER A 15 -9.87 12.76 17.10
CA SER A 15 -10.15 13.68 18.20
C SER A 15 -11.58 13.48 18.72
N SER A 16 -11.72 13.22 20.01
CA SER A 16 -13.04 13.16 20.66
C SER A 16 -13.70 14.54 20.83
N PHE A 17 -12.93 15.62 20.60
CA PHE A 17 -13.33 16.99 20.87
C PHE A 17 -13.33 17.81 19.56
N PRO A 18 -14.52 18.16 19.02
CA PRO A 18 -14.62 18.92 17.78
C PRO A 18 -13.94 20.29 17.84
N ASP A 19 -13.99 20.98 18.97
CA ASP A 19 -13.34 22.27 19.18
C ASP A 19 -11.82 22.19 19.11
N ILE A 20 -11.22 21.12 19.68
CA ILE A 20 -9.77 20.88 19.58
C ILE A 20 -9.37 20.57 18.14
N TYR A 21 -10.17 19.76 17.44
CA TYR A 21 -9.93 19.47 16.02
C TYR A 21 -9.95 20.75 15.18
N GLN A 22 -10.97 21.60 15.34
CA GLN A 22 -11.09 22.87 14.62
C GLN A 22 -9.92 23.82 14.90
N ARG A 23 -9.42 23.85 16.14
CA ARG A 23 -8.23 24.65 16.50
C ARG A 23 -6.94 24.13 15.85
N ALA A 24 -6.81 22.82 15.65
CA ALA A 24 -5.65 22.21 15.00
C ALA A 24 -5.71 22.29 13.46
N LEU A 25 -6.92 22.43 12.90
CA LEU A 25 -7.18 22.35 11.46
C LEU A 25 -6.28 23.28 10.61
N PRO A 26 -6.05 24.57 10.94
CA PRO A 26 -5.18 25.43 10.12
C PRO A 26 -3.75 24.92 9.98
N VAL A 27 -3.23 24.25 11.02
CA VAL A 27 -1.89 23.64 10.97
C VAL A 27 -1.92 22.38 10.11
N LEU A 28 -2.96 21.55 10.27
CA LEU A 28 -3.12 20.32 9.50
C LEU A 28 -3.28 20.61 7.99
N GLU A 29 -4.02 21.66 7.63
CA GLU A 29 -4.20 22.15 6.25
C GLU A 29 -2.90 22.64 5.61
N SER A 30 -1.93 23.09 6.41
CA SER A 30 -0.61 23.46 5.87
C SER A 30 0.24 22.24 5.45
N MET A 31 -0.12 21.04 5.92
CA MET A 31 0.64 19.80 5.66
C MET A 31 -0.07 18.82 4.73
N GLY A 32 -1.40 18.94 4.59
CA GLY A 32 -2.22 17.91 3.96
C GLY A 32 -3.24 18.45 2.96
N ARG A 33 -3.39 17.74 1.84
CA ARG A 33 -4.41 17.99 0.82
C ARG A 33 -5.77 17.40 1.18
N TYR A 34 -5.77 16.28 1.92
CA TYR A 34 -6.98 15.60 2.35
C TYR A 34 -6.94 15.35 3.85
N ILE A 35 -7.93 15.84 4.59
CA ILE A 35 -8.00 15.70 6.04
C ILE A 35 -9.32 15.04 6.39
N PHE A 36 -9.26 13.95 7.15
CA PHE A 36 -10.42 13.20 7.61
C PHE A 36 -10.47 13.21 9.13
N HIS A 37 -11.57 13.68 9.71
CA HIS A 37 -11.86 13.54 11.12
C HIS A 37 -12.43 12.14 11.38
N MET A 38 -11.65 11.29 12.04
CA MET A 38 -11.91 9.85 12.16
C MET A 38 -12.76 9.49 13.40
N GLY A 39 -13.26 10.48 14.14
CA GLY A 39 -13.92 10.27 15.43
C GLY A 39 -12.91 10.30 16.59
N PRO A 40 -13.08 9.48 17.65
CA PRO A 40 -12.32 9.61 18.89
C PRO A 40 -10.81 9.35 18.73
N LEU A 41 -10.06 9.58 19.82
CA LEU A 41 -8.65 9.20 19.90
C LEU A 41 -8.46 7.72 19.55
N GLY A 42 -7.42 7.43 18.77
CA GLY A 42 -7.13 6.08 18.27
C GLY A 42 -7.71 5.76 16.90
N SER A 43 -8.82 6.41 16.48
CA SER A 43 -9.45 6.11 15.19
C SER A 43 -8.57 6.38 13.97
N GLY A 44 -7.68 7.38 14.05
CA GLY A 44 -6.69 7.62 12.99
C GLY A 44 -5.71 6.47 12.83
N HIS A 45 -5.22 5.91 13.94
CA HIS A 45 -4.36 4.72 13.92
C HIS A 45 -5.10 3.49 13.40
N ALA A 46 -6.35 3.27 13.84
CA ALA A 46 -7.18 2.17 13.34
C ALA A 46 -7.34 2.24 11.81
N MET A 47 -7.64 3.42 11.26
CA MET A 47 -7.74 3.61 9.82
C MET A 47 -6.41 3.40 9.10
N LYS A 48 -5.30 3.86 9.68
CA LYS A 48 -3.96 3.60 9.13
C LYS A 48 -3.63 2.11 9.09
N THR A 49 -3.99 1.37 10.13
CA THR A 49 -3.85 -0.09 10.18
C THR A 49 -4.66 -0.76 9.07
N ILE A 50 -5.93 -0.39 8.90
CA ILE A 50 -6.79 -0.90 7.83
C ILE A 50 -6.19 -0.60 6.45
N ASN A 51 -5.71 0.63 6.23
CA ASN A 51 -5.07 1.02 4.97
C ASN A 51 -3.84 0.14 4.67
N ASN A 52 -2.95 -0.03 5.64
CA ASN A 52 -1.72 -0.80 5.43
C ASN A 52 -2.01 -2.29 5.22
N TYR A 53 -3.05 -2.83 5.86
CA TYR A 53 -3.55 -4.19 5.59
C TYR A 53 -4.02 -4.36 4.14
N VAL A 54 -4.81 -3.42 3.60
CA VAL A 54 -5.29 -3.47 2.21
C VAL A 54 -4.13 -3.36 1.22
N ILE A 55 -3.16 -2.47 1.49
CA ILE A 55 -1.94 -2.34 0.68
C ILE A 55 -1.14 -3.65 0.67
N ALA A 56 -0.88 -4.25 1.83
CA ALA A 56 -0.17 -5.52 1.95
C ALA A 56 -0.89 -6.64 1.20
N SER A 57 -2.21 -6.73 1.34
CA SER A 57 -3.05 -7.72 0.65
C SER A 57 -2.94 -7.56 -0.87
N GLY A 58 -3.06 -6.34 -1.38
CA GLY A 58 -2.94 -6.03 -2.80
C GLY A 58 -1.56 -6.36 -3.36
N LEU A 59 -0.48 -6.08 -2.61
CA LEU A 59 0.89 -6.42 -3.03
C LEU A 59 1.10 -7.92 -3.13
N CYS A 60 0.73 -8.69 -2.10
CA CYS A 60 0.88 -10.15 -2.13
C CYS A 60 0.10 -10.76 -3.29
N ALA A 61 -1.16 -10.35 -3.49
CA ALA A 61 -1.98 -10.83 -4.60
C ALA A 61 -1.36 -10.49 -5.97
N LEU A 62 -0.79 -9.29 -6.11
CA LEU A 62 -0.08 -8.89 -7.34
C LEU A 62 1.18 -9.72 -7.55
N TYR A 63 2.00 -9.93 -6.52
CA TYR A 63 3.23 -10.73 -6.64
C TYR A 63 2.94 -12.17 -7.06
N GLU A 64 1.93 -12.80 -6.46
CA GLU A 64 1.49 -14.13 -6.86
C GLU A 64 0.99 -14.15 -8.30
N SER A 65 0.15 -13.18 -8.67
CA SER A 65 -0.41 -13.08 -10.02
C SER A 65 0.67 -12.88 -11.08
N LEU A 66 1.68 -12.05 -10.81
CA LEU A 66 2.77 -11.76 -11.75
C LEU A 66 3.67 -12.97 -11.95
N VAL A 67 4.01 -13.67 -10.87
CA VAL A 67 4.85 -14.86 -10.93
C VAL A 67 4.10 -16.03 -11.58
N ALA A 68 2.85 -16.26 -11.20
CA ALA A 68 1.99 -17.28 -11.82
C ALA A 68 1.73 -16.98 -13.30
N GLY A 69 1.38 -15.75 -13.63
CA GLY A 69 1.17 -15.30 -15.00
C GLY A 69 2.43 -15.42 -15.85
N LYS A 70 3.61 -15.08 -15.30
CA LYS A 70 4.88 -15.28 -16.02
C LYS A 70 5.16 -16.75 -16.30
N LYS A 71 4.90 -17.63 -15.33
CA LYS A 71 5.03 -19.08 -15.51
C LYS A 71 4.07 -19.64 -16.57
N TRP A 72 2.89 -19.03 -16.70
CA TRP A 72 1.93 -19.31 -17.76
C TRP A 72 2.35 -18.77 -19.14
N GLY A 73 3.31 -17.84 -19.19
CA GLY A 73 3.81 -17.23 -20.43
C GLY A 73 3.30 -15.83 -20.71
N LEU A 74 2.62 -15.18 -19.76
CA LEU A 74 2.23 -13.78 -19.86
C LEU A 74 3.39 -12.84 -19.51
N GLU A 75 3.43 -11.67 -20.14
CA GLU A 75 4.39 -10.64 -19.78
C GLU A 75 3.92 -9.85 -18.53
N PRO A 76 4.77 -9.66 -17.49
CA PRO A 76 4.36 -9.01 -16.25
C PRO A 76 3.81 -7.60 -16.43
N GLN A 77 4.38 -6.82 -17.35
CA GLN A 77 3.87 -5.48 -17.68
C GLN A 77 2.45 -5.56 -18.24
N THR A 78 2.20 -6.48 -19.18
CA THR A 78 0.86 -6.70 -19.75
C THR A 78 -0.16 -7.10 -18.69
N ILE A 79 0.23 -7.94 -17.72
CA ILE A 79 -0.65 -8.28 -16.58
C ILE A 79 -1.05 -7.01 -15.83
N VAL A 80 -0.08 -6.18 -15.43
CA VAL A 80 -0.36 -4.92 -14.71
C VAL A 80 -1.24 -3.98 -15.53
N ASP A 81 -0.98 -3.84 -16.83
CA ASP A 81 -1.77 -2.97 -17.71
C ASP A 81 -3.23 -3.44 -17.79
N VAL A 82 -3.48 -4.75 -17.92
CA VAL A 82 -4.84 -5.33 -17.94
C VAL A 82 -5.55 -5.12 -16.59
N LEU A 83 -4.85 -5.34 -15.47
CA LEU A 83 -5.43 -5.13 -14.14
C LEU A 83 -5.84 -3.67 -13.94
N ASN A 84 -5.04 -2.73 -14.46
CA ASN A 84 -5.26 -1.30 -14.28
C ASN A 84 -6.44 -0.72 -15.07
N VAL A 85 -6.84 -1.36 -16.17
CA VAL A 85 -8.07 -0.98 -16.93
C VAL A 85 -9.30 -1.78 -16.50
N GLY A 86 -9.12 -2.77 -15.63
CA GLY A 86 -10.18 -3.67 -15.15
C GLY A 86 -10.66 -3.36 -13.74
N THR A 87 -11.49 -4.25 -13.22
CA THR A 87 -12.05 -4.18 -11.86
C THR A 87 -11.06 -4.52 -10.75
N ALA A 88 -9.93 -5.14 -11.10
CA ALA A 88 -8.88 -5.53 -10.16
C ALA A 88 -7.94 -4.38 -9.78
N VAL A 89 -8.11 -3.22 -10.41
CA VAL A 89 -7.25 -2.05 -10.25
C VAL A 89 -7.17 -1.56 -8.80
N ASN A 90 -5.96 -1.30 -8.32
CA ASN A 90 -5.73 -0.70 -6.99
C ASN A 90 -4.46 0.19 -6.99
N PHE A 91 -4.18 0.84 -5.86
CA PHE A 91 -3.01 1.70 -5.72
C PHE A 91 -1.69 0.96 -6.01
N CYS A 92 -1.54 -0.27 -5.53
CA CYS A 92 -0.33 -1.06 -5.71
C CYS A 92 -0.07 -1.37 -7.18
N SER A 93 -1.10 -1.72 -7.96
CA SER A 93 -0.97 -2.02 -9.39
C SER A 93 -0.74 -0.77 -10.24
N LEU A 94 -1.38 0.35 -9.87
CA LEU A 94 -1.26 1.60 -10.60
C LEU A 94 0.10 2.26 -10.36
N ASP A 95 0.56 2.32 -9.11
CA ASP A 95 1.73 3.08 -8.68
C ASP A 95 2.91 2.19 -8.30
N THR A 96 2.86 1.58 -7.12
CA THR A 96 4.00 0.92 -6.50
C THR A 96 4.64 -0.16 -7.38
N VAL A 97 3.85 -1.09 -7.89
CA VAL A 97 4.34 -2.22 -8.69
C VAL A 97 4.83 -1.76 -10.05
N ARG A 98 4.07 -0.87 -10.70
CA ARG A 98 4.41 -0.36 -12.03
C ARG A 98 5.66 0.52 -12.01
N ARG A 99 5.78 1.41 -11.02
CA ARG A 99 6.85 2.40 -10.93
C ARG A 99 8.14 1.83 -10.35
N ASP A 100 8.06 1.07 -9.26
CA ASP A 100 9.23 0.73 -8.45
C ASP A 100 9.60 -0.75 -8.53
N MET A 101 8.61 -1.66 -8.59
CA MET A 101 8.87 -3.11 -8.59
C MET A 101 9.26 -3.64 -9.98
N LEU A 102 8.42 -3.42 -11.00
CA LEU A 102 8.67 -3.93 -12.36
C LEU A 102 9.90 -3.31 -13.03
N THR A 103 10.30 -2.11 -12.58
CA THR A 103 11.53 -1.43 -13.01
C THR A 103 12.77 -1.95 -12.28
N ARG A 104 12.58 -2.79 -11.25
CA ARG A 104 13.61 -3.35 -10.35
C ARG A 104 14.41 -2.27 -9.63
N GLU A 105 13.85 -1.08 -9.47
CA GLU A 105 14.49 0.03 -8.77
C GLU A 105 14.30 -0.04 -7.25
N PHE A 106 13.24 -0.72 -6.79
CA PHE A 106 12.97 -1.03 -5.39
C PHE A 106 13.10 0.16 -4.44
N ARG A 107 12.45 1.27 -4.78
CA ARG A 107 12.66 2.56 -4.11
C ARG A 107 11.36 3.31 -3.80
N SER A 108 10.33 2.56 -3.40
CA SER A 108 9.05 3.17 -2.98
C SER A 108 9.21 4.05 -1.74
N GLY A 109 10.24 3.79 -0.93
CA GLY A 109 10.57 4.55 0.28
C GLY A 109 9.95 3.97 1.55
N PHE A 110 9.50 2.71 1.53
CA PHE A 110 8.93 2.04 2.70
C PHE A 110 9.56 0.67 2.92
N ALA A 111 10.13 0.46 4.12
CA ALA A 111 10.89 -0.75 4.40
C ALA A 111 9.98 -1.99 4.53
N LEU A 112 10.43 -3.13 4.00
CA LEU A 112 9.71 -4.41 4.10
C LEU A 112 9.46 -4.82 5.55
N ALA A 113 10.45 -4.60 6.43
CA ALA A 113 10.32 -4.91 7.85
C ALA A 113 9.19 -4.12 8.54
N LEU A 114 8.94 -2.88 8.12
CA LEU A 114 7.84 -2.07 8.64
C LEU A 114 6.49 -2.61 8.16
N LEU A 115 6.39 -3.00 6.88
CA LEU A 115 5.17 -3.62 6.35
C LEU A 115 4.82 -4.94 7.07
N VAL A 116 5.84 -5.75 7.40
CA VAL A 116 5.67 -6.98 8.20
C VAL A 116 5.18 -6.66 9.61
N ASN A 117 5.71 -5.60 10.23
CA ASN A 117 5.28 -5.15 11.55
C ASN A 117 3.82 -4.64 11.54
N ASP A 118 3.44 -3.89 10.52
CA ASP A 118 2.07 -3.36 10.36
C ASP A 118 1.02 -4.47 10.25
N LEU A 119 1.36 -5.60 9.63
CA LEU A 119 0.48 -6.78 9.64
C LEU A 119 0.38 -7.43 11.02
N GLY A 120 1.42 -7.33 11.86
CA GLY A 120 1.34 -7.71 13.27
C GLY A 120 0.34 -6.84 14.04
N ILE A 121 0.42 -5.53 13.84
CA ILE A 121 -0.53 -4.56 14.41
C ILE A 121 -1.94 -4.84 13.89
N THR A 122 -2.08 -5.19 12.61
CA THR A 122 -3.38 -5.56 12.01
C THR A 122 -4.00 -6.78 12.69
N GLN A 123 -3.21 -7.83 12.94
CA GLN A 123 -3.71 -9.03 13.63
C GLN A 123 -4.20 -8.72 15.05
N GLU A 124 -3.47 -7.86 15.77
CA GLU A 124 -3.87 -7.42 17.09
C GLU A 124 -5.15 -6.58 17.05
N PHE A 125 -5.20 -5.58 16.16
CA PHE A 125 -6.37 -4.76 15.94
C PHE A 125 -7.62 -5.58 15.61
N MET A 126 -7.54 -6.53 14.67
CA MET A 126 -8.67 -7.37 14.28
C MET A 126 -9.18 -8.22 15.45
N ARG A 127 -8.26 -8.77 16.26
CA ARG A 127 -8.61 -9.51 17.48
C ARG A 127 -9.30 -8.61 18.51
N GLU A 128 -8.80 -7.39 18.73
CA GLU A 128 -9.39 -6.43 19.67
C GLU A 128 -10.82 -6.03 19.30
N VAL A 129 -11.13 -5.92 18.01
CA VAL A 129 -12.50 -5.62 17.54
C VAL A 129 -13.39 -6.87 17.43
N GLY A 130 -12.91 -8.04 17.89
CA GLY A 130 -13.67 -9.29 17.88
C GLY A 130 -13.80 -9.94 16.50
N PHE A 131 -12.91 -9.62 15.56
CA PHE A 131 -12.87 -10.22 14.22
C PHE A 131 -11.73 -11.23 14.11
N GLU A 132 -12.07 -12.51 14.19
CA GLU A 132 -11.11 -13.61 14.02
C GLU A 132 -10.94 -13.94 12.53
N THR A 133 -9.74 -13.74 12.00
CA THR A 133 -9.39 -14.08 10.62
C THR A 133 -7.90 -14.41 10.48
N GLU A 134 -7.59 -15.34 9.58
CA GLU A 134 -6.23 -15.81 9.35
C GLU A 134 -5.46 -14.98 8.31
N LEU A 135 -6.17 -14.22 7.47
CA LEU A 135 -5.59 -13.61 6.29
C LEU A 135 -4.40 -12.68 6.59
N PRO A 136 -4.45 -11.75 7.57
CA PRO A 136 -3.29 -10.94 7.91
C PRO A 136 -2.08 -11.79 8.37
N GLY A 137 -2.33 -12.89 9.06
CA GLY A 137 -1.29 -13.83 9.51
C GLY A 137 -0.61 -14.54 8.34
N VAL A 138 -1.39 -15.02 7.36
CA VAL A 138 -0.90 -15.65 6.13
C VAL A 138 -0.03 -14.67 5.34
N LEU A 139 -0.53 -13.45 5.11
CA LEU A 139 0.20 -12.39 4.40
C LEU A 139 1.50 -12.04 5.11
N ARG A 140 1.47 -11.94 6.45
CA ARG A 140 2.66 -11.67 7.26
C ARG A 140 3.69 -12.79 7.16
N GLY A 141 3.24 -14.04 7.06
CA GLY A 141 4.12 -15.19 6.80
C GLY A 141 4.86 -15.03 5.48
N HIS A 142 4.14 -14.83 4.39
CA HIS A 142 4.74 -14.67 3.06
C HIS A 142 5.74 -13.51 2.95
N LEU A 143 5.42 -12.36 3.56
CA LEU A 143 6.33 -11.21 3.57
C LEU A 143 7.56 -11.44 4.47
N ARG A 144 7.43 -12.20 5.56
CA ARG A 144 8.57 -12.58 6.42
C ARG A 144 9.50 -13.56 5.71
N ASP A 145 8.95 -14.51 4.97
CA ASP A 145 9.74 -15.41 4.13
C ASP A 145 10.51 -14.62 3.08
N ALA A 146 9.86 -13.62 2.45
CA ALA A 146 10.52 -12.70 1.52
C ALA A 146 11.61 -11.87 2.21
N LEU A 147 11.37 -11.37 3.43
CA LEU A 147 12.37 -10.63 4.21
C LEU A 147 13.62 -11.46 4.51
N GLY A 148 13.49 -12.78 4.65
CA GLY A 148 14.61 -13.71 4.85
C GLY A 148 15.51 -13.90 3.64
N VAL A 149 15.16 -13.35 2.47
CA VAL A 149 15.93 -13.50 1.22
C VAL A 149 16.40 -12.18 0.61
N VAL A 150 16.16 -11.06 1.31
CA VAL A 150 16.57 -9.70 0.91
C VAL A 150 17.37 -9.05 2.03
N GLU A 151 17.92 -7.86 1.79
CA GLU A 151 18.60 -7.10 2.83
C GLU A 151 17.64 -6.64 3.94
N LYS A 152 18.14 -6.47 5.16
CA LYS A 152 17.30 -6.07 6.31
C LYS A 152 16.58 -4.74 6.12
N CYS A 153 17.22 -3.81 5.39
CA CYS A 153 16.70 -2.48 5.09
C CYS A 153 16.01 -2.41 3.72
N ALA A 154 15.75 -3.57 3.09
CA ALA A 154 15.15 -3.63 1.77
C ALA A 154 13.78 -2.93 1.74
N ASP A 155 13.51 -2.29 0.61
CA ASP A 155 12.21 -1.72 0.31
C ASP A 155 11.16 -2.84 0.16
N HIS A 156 9.92 -2.56 0.56
CA HIS A 156 8.85 -3.56 0.51
C HIS A 156 8.54 -4.06 -0.91
N THR A 157 8.91 -3.29 -1.94
CA THR A 157 8.78 -3.71 -3.34
C THR A 157 9.77 -4.80 -3.73
N GLU A 158 10.89 -4.93 -3.01
CA GLU A 158 11.86 -6.00 -3.23
C GLU A 158 11.37 -7.37 -2.74
N ALA A 159 10.28 -7.40 -1.97
CA ALA A 159 9.67 -8.64 -1.48
C ALA A 159 9.28 -9.63 -2.60
N ILE A 160 9.07 -9.15 -3.84
CA ILE A 160 8.84 -10.01 -5.01
C ILE A 160 9.90 -11.11 -5.17
N ARG A 161 11.15 -10.85 -4.73
CA ARG A 161 12.25 -11.84 -4.76
C ARG A 161 11.92 -13.10 -3.97
N GLY A 162 11.11 -12.99 -2.91
CA GLY A 162 10.62 -14.13 -2.14
C GLY A 162 9.67 -15.02 -2.95
N TRP A 163 8.87 -14.47 -3.86
CA TRP A 163 8.02 -15.25 -4.76
C TRP A 163 8.81 -15.79 -5.95
N GLU A 164 9.70 -14.99 -6.54
CA GLU A 164 10.65 -15.39 -7.59
C GLU A 164 11.44 -16.66 -7.17
N ARG A 165 12.00 -16.64 -5.95
CA ARG A 165 12.72 -17.78 -5.38
C ARG A 165 11.86 -19.03 -5.24
N ARG A 166 10.59 -18.90 -4.82
CA ARG A 166 9.67 -20.05 -4.61
C ARG A 166 9.40 -20.84 -5.88
N VAL A 167 9.42 -20.18 -7.04
CA VAL A 167 9.12 -20.82 -8.33
C VAL A 167 10.33 -21.00 -9.23
N GLY A 168 11.51 -20.51 -8.83
CA GLY A 168 12.74 -20.58 -9.61
C GLY A 168 12.72 -19.72 -10.87
N LEU A 169 12.11 -18.53 -10.82
CA LEU A 169 12.08 -17.57 -11.94
C LEU A 169 12.40 -16.16 -11.48
N GLU A 170 13.00 -15.36 -12.35
CA GLU A 170 13.20 -13.93 -12.13
C GLU A 170 12.41 -13.12 -13.17
N LEU A 171 11.65 -12.12 -12.70
CA LEU A 171 10.94 -11.20 -13.58
C LEU A 171 11.93 -10.24 -14.21
N LYS A 172 11.85 -10.09 -15.54
CA LYS A 172 12.71 -9.15 -16.27
C LYS A 172 12.36 -7.71 -15.91
N ARG A 173 13.39 -6.86 -15.84
CA ARG A 173 13.24 -5.42 -15.74
C ARG A 173 12.43 -4.89 -16.93
N THR A 174 11.46 -4.04 -16.62
CA THR A 174 10.65 -3.31 -17.60
C THR A 174 11.09 -1.84 -17.69
N VAL A 175 10.60 -1.14 -18.71
CA VAL A 175 10.82 0.30 -18.86
C VAL A 175 9.96 1.04 -17.84
N ARG A 176 10.56 2.02 -17.16
CA ARG A 176 9.81 2.90 -16.27
C ARG A 176 8.76 3.66 -17.06
N VAL A 177 7.50 3.52 -16.67
CA VAL A 177 6.43 4.39 -17.15
C VAL A 177 6.40 5.60 -16.23
N ASP A 178 6.77 6.77 -16.76
CA ASP A 178 6.73 8.01 -15.99
C ASP A 178 5.28 8.41 -15.69
N ARG A 179 5.08 8.87 -14.45
CA ARG A 179 3.86 9.41 -13.81
C ARG A 179 2.54 8.95 -14.44
N ILE A 180 1.82 8.12 -13.68
CA ILE A 180 0.40 7.90 -13.92
C ILE A 180 -0.29 9.27 -13.96
N ARG A 181 -1.14 9.49 -14.96
CA ARG A 181 -1.76 10.79 -15.11
C ARG A 181 -2.79 10.97 -14.02
N GLU A 182 -2.84 12.13 -13.37
CA GLU A 182 -3.83 12.39 -12.32
C GLU A 182 -5.28 12.16 -12.81
N GLU A 183 -5.54 12.39 -14.10
CA GLU A 183 -6.83 12.12 -14.75
C GLU A 183 -7.29 10.66 -14.63
N ASP A 184 -6.35 9.70 -14.62
CA ASP A 184 -6.66 8.26 -14.49
C ASP A 184 -7.24 7.92 -13.11
N PHE A 185 -7.04 8.79 -12.12
CA PHE A 185 -7.52 8.63 -10.74
C PHE A 185 -8.60 9.61 -10.34
N ARG A 186 -8.74 10.74 -11.05
CA ARG A 186 -9.58 11.86 -10.61
C ARG A 186 -11.01 11.42 -10.32
N HIS A 187 -11.59 10.61 -11.20
CA HIS A 187 -12.94 10.06 -11.04
C HIS A 187 -13.13 9.23 -9.75
N ARG A 188 -12.05 8.65 -9.20
CA ARG A 188 -12.10 7.86 -7.95
C ARG A 188 -12.11 8.73 -6.70
N LEU A 189 -11.74 10.00 -6.83
CA LEU A 189 -11.69 10.97 -5.75
C LEU A 189 -12.94 11.87 -5.72
N GLU A 190 -13.74 11.82 -6.78
CA GLU A 190 -15.05 12.45 -6.87
C GLU A 190 -16.05 11.75 -5.93
N GLY A 191 -16.85 12.52 -5.21
CA GLY A 191 -17.86 11.98 -4.28
C GLY A 191 -17.32 11.42 -2.97
N LEU A 192 -16.03 11.61 -2.64
CA LEU A 192 -15.53 11.30 -1.31
C LEU A 192 -16.30 12.10 -0.26
N ASN A 193 -16.76 11.44 0.80
CA ASN A 193 -17.36 12.08 1.97
C ASN A 193 -16.27 12.88 2.70
N ARG A 194 -16.10 14.14 2.30
CA ARG A 194 -15.22 15.10 2.97
C ARG A 194 -16.05 15.77 4.06
N ILE A 195 -15.62 15.62 5.31
CA ILE A 195 -16.18 16.43 6.39
C ILE A 195 -15.61 17.83 6.17
N THR A 196 -16.42 18.74 5.63
CA THR A 196 -16.15 20.19 5.62
C THR A 196 -16.17 20.72 7.04
#